data_AF-A0A544XCQ5-F1
#
_entry.id   AF-A0A544XCQ5-F1
#
_cell.length_a   1.000
_cell.length_b   1.000
_cell.length_c   1.000
_cell.angle_alpha   90.00
_cell.angle_beta   90.00
_cell.angle_gamma   90.00
#
_symmetry.space_group_name_H-M   'P 1'
#
loop_
_entity.id
_entity.type
_entity.pdbx_description
1 polymer ?
#
loop_
_entity_poly.entity_id
_entity_poly.type
_entity_poly.pdbx_seq_one_letter_code
_entity_poly.pdbx_strand_id
1 'polypeptide(L)'
;MAITWVDPAEPMDQQEGKEMNKNEGIWISGHGQINAANVASGPKARAVTYAHHPDTEQSTRGPGHSREGLDRTVFVIHGRDSQARLRMFDLLRRMGLHPLEWESIVQEVGMASPYLGDTVRAAFTIAQAALVLMTPDDIVRLHPSLQGSGPDPEHGTQCQARPNVLFEAGMAFGLYPERTVLIKMGHLRDFSDIGGRNYIQFDGSVPSILKLRQRLQTAGCAVRATGEDFADTEHLQNLDAYTRHAAR
;
A
#
# COMPACT_ATOMS: atom_id res chain seq x y z
N MET A 1 7.68 -26.87 16.16
CA MET A 1 8.61 -27.42 15.16
C MET A 1 9.81 -26.49 15.16
N ALA A 2 10.95 -26.94 15.69
CA ALA A 2 12.16 -26.12 15.84
C ALA A 2 13.02 -26.29 14.58
N ILE A 3 13.56 -25.20 14.05
CA ILE A 3 14.50 -25.24 12.92
C ILE A 3 15.89 -24.95 13.51
N THR A 4 16.74 -25.97 13.53
CA THR A 4 18.17 -25.88 13.85
C THR A 4 18.96 -25.54 12.59
N TRP A 5 19.90 -24.62 12.72
CA TRP A 5 20.91 -24.28 11.71
C TRP A 5 21.94 -25.41 11.55
N VAL A 6 22.41 -25.65 10.33
CA VAL A 6 23.57 -26.51 10.04
C VAL A 6 24.58 -25.68 9.24
N ASP A 7 25.84 -25.70 9.68
CA ASP A 7 26.97 -24.97 9.08
C ASP A 7 27.35 -25.51 7.69
N PRO A 8 27.92 -24.67 6.80
CA PRO A 8 28.35 -25.07 5.47
C PRO A 8 29.75 -25.71 5.54
N ALA A 9 29.86 -26.96 5.07
CA ALA A 9 31.17 -27.56 4.79
C ALA A 9 31.68 -27.14 3.40
N GLU A 10 32.97 -26.83 3.35
CA GLU A 10 33.78 -26.39 2.20
C GLU A 10 34.00 -27.48 1.11
N PRO A 11 34.56 -27.13 -0.07
CA PRO A 11 34.15 -27.65 -1.38
C PRO A 11 34.98 -28.83 -1.89
N MET A 12 34.43 -29.61 -2.84
CA MET A 12 35.21 -30.48 -3.73
C MET A 12 34.58 -30.66 -5.11
N ASP A 13 35.32 -30.16 -6.09
CA ASP A 13 35.52 -30.49 -7.50
C ASP A 13 34.51 -31.29 -8.37
N GLN A 14 34.21 -30.65 -9.50
CA GLN A 14 34.14 -31.14 -10.89
C GLN A 14 33.38 -32.43 -11.23
N GLN A 15 32.29 -32.27 -12.01
CA GLN A 15 32.13 -32.97 -13.30
C GLN A 15 31.06 -32.31 -14.19
N GLU A 16 31.36 -32.31 -15.50
CA GLU A 16 30.66 -31.66 -16.61
C GLU A 16 29.19 -32.10 -16.78
N GLY A 17 28.33 -31.15 -17.17
CA GLY A 17 26.94 -31.43 -17.52
C GLY A 17 26.24 -30.24 -18.17
N LYS A 18 26.20 -30.24 -19.50
CA LYS A 18 25.16 -29.78 -20.44
C LYS A 18 24.13 -28.69 -20.02
N GLU A 19 23.91 -27.81 -21.00
CA GLU A 19 22.75 -26.93 -21.27
C GLU A 19 22.81 -25.48 -20.74
N MET A 20 23.11 -24.56 -21.68
CA MET A 20 22.90 -23.13 -21.55
C MET A 20 21.40 -22.85 -21.32
N ASN A 21 21.09 -22.24 -20.18
CA ASN A 21 19.79 -21.66 -19.87
C ASN A 21 19.37 -20.66 -20.95
N LYS A 22 18.33 -21.00 -21.72
CA LYS A 22 17.48 -20.00 -22.36
C LYS A 22 16.74 -19.29 -21.23
N ASN A 23 17.04 -18.02 -20.99
CA ASN A 23 16.14 -17.16 -20.23
C ASN A 23 14.89 -16.96 -21.08
N GLU A 24 13.88 -17.80 -20.86
CA GLU A 24 12.53 -17.61 -21.41
C GLU A 24 11.84 -16.47 -20.66
N GLY A 25 12.08 -15.24 -21.11
CA GLY A 25 11.28 -14.09 -20.72
C GLY A 25 9.91 -14.12 -21.39
N ILE A 26 8.89 -13.63 -20.69
CA ILE A 26 7.52 -13.50 -21.21
C ILE A 26 7.46 -12.28 -22.15
N TRP A 27 7.17 -12.50 -23.43
CA TRP A 27 6.87 -11.44 -24.40
C TRP A 27 5.38 -11.47 -24.74
N ILE A 28 4.68 -10.34 -24.62
CA ILE A 28 3.26 -10.23 -24.97
C ILE A 28 3.08 -9.13 -26.01
N SER A 29 2.46 -9.47 -27.14
CA SER A 29 1.97 -8.52 -28.14
C SER A 29 0.43 -8.55 -28.16
N GLY A 30 -0.21 -7.40 -27.94
CA GLY A 30 -1.66 -7.21 -28.02
C GLY A 30 -2.32 -6.57 -26.80
N HIS A 31 -3.52 -6.01 -27.00
CA HIS A 31 -4.33 -5.35 -25.95
C HIS A 31 -5.23 -6.37 -25.22
N GLY A 32 -4.70 -7.08 -24.22
CA GLY A 32 -5.47 -7.99 -23.36
C GLY A 32 -5.14 -7.81 -21.87
N GLN A 33 -6.11 -8.04 -20.99
CA GLN A 33 -5.93 -7.96 -19.52
C GLN A 33 -5.18 -9.19 -18.97
N ILE A 34 -4.26 -8.95 -18.02
CA ILE A 34 -3.48 -9.99 -17.34
C ILE A 34 -4.28 -10.56 -16.17
N ASN A 35 -4.43 -11.88 -16.10
CA ASN A 35 -4.93 -12.60 -14.93
C ASN A 35 -3.96 -13.73 -14.53
N ALA A 36 -4.08 -14.24 -13.31
CA ALA A 36 -3.14 -15.22 -12.72
C ALA A 36 -3.03 -16.53 -13.52
N ALA A 37 -4.03 -16.88 -14.33
CA ALA A 37 -3.99 -18.03 -15.22
C ALA A 37 -3.04 -17.85 -16.41
N ASN A 38 -2.82 -16.60 -16.84
CA ASN A 38 -2.02 -16.28 -18.03
C ASN A 38 -0.51 -16.14 -17.74
N VAL A 39 -0.06 -16.28 -16.49
CA VAL A 39 1.34 -16.06 -16.06
C VAL A 39 2.14 -17.37 -15.96
N ALA A 40 1.50 -18.54 -16.06
CA ALA A 40 2.17 -19.84 -15.95
C ALA A 40 2.50 -20.42 -17.33
N SER A 41 3.65 -20.04 -17.89
CA SER A 41 4.20 -20.65 -19.12
C SER A 41 5.35 -21.58 -18.76
N GLY A 42 5.12 -22.90 -18.79
CA GLY A 42 6.17 -23.90 -18.70
C GLY A 42 5.66 -25.26 -18.19
N PRO A 43 6.20 -26.40 -18.69
CA PRO A 43 5.69 -27.74 -18.35
C PRO A 43 5.83 -28.13 -16.86
N LYS A 44 6.48 -27.29 -16.04
CA LYS A 44 6.60 -27.45 -14.58
C LYS A 44 6.04 -26.27 -13.77
N ALA A 45 5.45 -25.26 -14.41
CA ALA A 45 4.84 -24.14 -13.73
C ALA A 45 3.50 -24.56 -13.11
N ARG A 46 3.37 -24.47 -11.79
CA ARG A 46 2.10 -24.64 -11.08
C ARG A 46 1.70 -23.30 -10.44
N ALA A 47 0.62 -22.71 -10.93
CA ALA A 47 -0.08 -21.68 -10.18
C ALA A 47 -0.76 -22.36 -8.98
N VAL A 48 -0.31 -22.05 -7.77
CA VAL A 48 -0.99 -22.49 -6.54
C VAL A 48 -1.98 -21.39 -6.17
N THR A 49 -3.25 -21.59 -6.51
CA THR A 49 -4.33 -20.83 -5.88
C THR A 49 -4.65 -21.51 -4.55
N TYR A 50 -4.45 -20.80 -3.44
CA TYR A 50 -4.96 -21.27 -2.15
C TYR A 50 -6.49 -21.29 -2.18
N ALA A 51 -7.04 -22.37 -1.67
CA ALA A 51 -8.35 -22.90 -2.02
C ALA A 51 -9.52 -21.92 -1.85
N HIS A 52 -10.35 -21.92 -2.89
CA HIS A 52 -11.77 -21.61 -2.86
C HIS A 52 -12.44 -22.37 -1.70
N HIS A 53 -12.98 -21.67 -0.71
CA HIS A 53 -13.98 -22.27 0.18
C HIS A 53 -15.25 -22.52 -0.65
N PRO A 54 -15.84 -23.72 -0.60
CA PRO A 54 -17.05 -24.03 -1.35
C PRO A 54 -18.25 -23.26 -0.78
N ASP A 55 -19.10 -22.81 -1.69
CA ASP A 55 -20.42 -22.27 -1.36
C ASP A 55 -21.15 -23.18 -0.36
N THR A 56 -21.56 -22.59 0.76
CA THR A 56 -22.61 -23.18 1.59
C THR A 56 -23.75 -22.17 1.66
N GLU A 57 -24.87 -22.55 1.05
CA GLU A 57 -26.09 -21.77 0.98
C GLU A 57 -26.68 -21.48 2.37
N GLN A 58 -27.24 -20.26 2.48
CA GLN A 58 -28.29 -19.83 3.40
C GLN A 58 -28.08 -20.08 4.91
N SER A 59 -27.53 -19.06 5.57
CA SER A 59 -27.83 -18.81 6.99
C SER A 59 -28.26 -17.35 7.16
N THR A 60 -29.53 -17.21 7.54
CA THR A 60 -30.27 -16.06 8.05
C THR A 60 -29.51 -14.72 8.19
N ARG A 61 -30.02 -13.70 7.47
CA ARG A 61 -29.69 -12.28 7.65
C ARG A 61 -29.67 -11.94 9.15
N GLY A 62 -28.47 -11.71 9.69
CA GLY A 62 -28.28 -10.95 10.94
C GLY A 62 -28.88 -9.54 10.80
N PRO A 63 -29.11 -8.84 11.93
CA PRO A 63 -29.81 -7.56 11.91
C PRO A 63 -29.07 -6.62 10.95
N GLY A 64 -29.81 -6.04 10.01
CA GLY A 64 -29.23 -5.14 9.03
C GLY A 64 -28.54 -3.98 9.75
N HIS A 65 -27.21 -3.94 9.68
CA HIS A 65 -26.50 -2.69 9.86
C HIS A 65 -27.06 -1.76 8.80
N SER A 66 -27.76 -0.71 9.22
CA SER A 66 -28.12 0.38 8.32
C SER A 66 -26.84 0.80 7.60
N ARG A 67 -26.91 0.99 6.28
CA ARG A 67 -25.81 1.53 5.44
C ARG A 67 -25.36 2.95 5.85
N GLU A 68 -25.79 3.42 7.02
CA GLU A 68 -25.53 4.73 7.57
C GLU A 68 -24.13 4.74 8.19
N GLY A 69 -23.20 5.48 7.58
CA GLY A 69 -21.86 5.75 8.12
C GLY A 69 -20.70 5.07 7.38
N LEU A 70 -20.95 4.10 6.49
CA LEU A 70 -19.90 3.50 5.67
C LEU A 70 -19.25 4.54 4.74
N ASP A 71 -20.07 5.44 4.18
CA ASP A 71 -19.65 6.58 3.35
C ASP A 71 -18.73 7.57 4.08
N ARG A 72 -18.62 7.49 5.40
CA ARG A 72 -17.69 8.30 6.20
C ARG A 72 -16.46 7.54 6.64
N THR A 73 -16.41 6.24 6.44
CA THR A 73 -15.34 5.40 6.95
C THR A 73 -14.17 5.36 5.96
N VAL A 74 -12.96 5.67 6.45
CA VAL A 74 -11.73 5.68 5.65
C VAL A 74 -10.72 4.74 6.28
N PHE A 75 -10.28 3.74 5.54
CA PHE A 75 -9.19 2.87 5.98
C PHE A 75 -7.85 3.59 5.74
N VAL A 76 -7.01 3.72 6.77
CA VAL A 76 -5.73 4.41 6.65
C VAL A 76 -4.57 3.41 6.70
N ILE A 77 -3.85 3.31 5.59
CA ILE A 77 -2.59 2.55 5.47
C ILE A 77 -1.46 3.51 5.80
N HIS A 78 -0.63 3.21 6.80
CA HIS A 78 0.46 4.10 7.22
C HIS A 78 1.67 3.33 7.74
N GLY A 79 2.81 4.01 7.81
CA GLY A 79 4.06 3.48 8.34
C GLY A 79 4.21 3.67 9.86
N ARG A 80 5.47 3.77 10.30
CA ARG A 80 5.87 3.98 11.70
C ARG A 80 5.87 5.44 12.14
N ASP A 81 5.70 6.38 11.23
CA ASP A 81 5.59 7.81 11.57
C ASP A 81 4.30 8.13 12.33
N SER A 82 4.37 8.03 13.66
CA SER A 82 3.23 8.25 14.55
C SER A 82 2.73 9.70 14.54
N GLN A 83 3.62 10.67 14.28
CA GLN A 83 3.28 12.08 14.19
C GLN A 83 2.42 12.32 12.95
N ALA A 84 2.91 11.92 11.77
CA ALA A 84 2.15 12.05 10.52
C ALA A 84 0.81 11.29 10.58
N ARG A 85 0.81 10.08 11.14
CA ARG A 85 -0.41 9.29 11.37
C ARG A 85 -1.42 10.07 12.21
N LEU A 86 -1.04 10.50 13.41
CA LEU A 86 -1.95 11.18 14.33
C LEU A 86 -2.57 12.42 13.68
N ARG A 87 -1.74 13.22 12.98
CA ARG A 87 -2.18 14.43 12.28
C ARG A 87 -3.12 14.15 11.13
N MET A 88 -2.88 13.11 10.34
CA MET A 88 -3.79 12.69 9.28
C MET A 88 -5.13 12.21 9.85
N PHE A 89 -5.12 11.44 10.93
CA PHE A 89 -6.34 10.99 11.60
C PHE A 89 -7.17 12.15 12.14
N ASP A 90 -6.53 13.13 12.79
CA ASP A 90 -7.21 14.32 13.30
C ASP A 90 -7.82 15.14 12.16
N LEU A 91 -7.11 15.29 11.05
CA LEU A 91 -7.62 15.98 9.86
C LEU A 91 -8.85 15.27 9.27
N LEU A 92 -8.80 13.93 9.11
CA LEU A 92 -9.94 13.14 8.63
C LEU A 92 -11.15 13.27 9.57
N ARG A 93 -10.93 13.30 10.89
CA ARG A 93 -12.01 13.53 11.86
C ARG A 93 -12.60 14.93 11.76
N ARG A 94 -11.77 15.97 11.57
CA ARG A 94 -12.24 17.36 11.33
C ARG A 94 -13.09 17.45 10.05
N MET A 95 -12.73 16.67 9.02
CA MET A 95 -13.53 16.46 7.81
C MET A 95 -14.85 15.68 8.05
N GLY A 96 -15.09 15.18 9.27
CA GLY A 96 -16.26 14.39 9.66
C GLY A 96 -16.23 12.95 9.16
N LEU A 97 -15.04 12.42 8.91
CA LEU A 97 -14.78 11.04 8.51
C LEU A 97 -14.34 10.21 9.73
N HIS A 98 -14.44 8.90 9.60
CA HIS A 98 -14.07 7.91 10.61
C HIS A 98 -12.85 7.13 10.11
N PRO A 99 -11.63 7.56 10.45
CA PRO A 99 -10.43 6.82 10.07
C PRO A 99 -10.29 5.54 10.90
N LEU A 100 -10.06 4.41 10.24
CA LEU A 100 -9.82 3.11 10.85
C LEU A 100 -8.36 2.68 10.68
N GLU A 101 -7.81 2.11 11.74
CA GLU A 101 -6.52 1.41 11.72
C GLU A 101 -6.69 -0.05 11.31
N TRP A 102 -5.60 -0.67 10.88
CA TRP A 102 -5.55 -2.07 10.50
C TRP A 102 -6.03 -3.00 11.62
N GLU A 103 -5.57 -2.77 12.85
CA GLU A 103 -5.91 -3.58 14.00
C GLU A 103 -7.42 -3.56 14.29
N SER A 104 -8.09 -2.44 14.04
CA SER A 104 -9.56 -2.35 14.13
C SER A 104 -10.24 -3.28 13.13
N ILE A 105 -9.74 -3.37 11.90
CA ILE A 105 -10.28 -4.26 10.87
C ILE A 105 -9.99 -5.72 11.23
N VAL A 106 -8.79 -6.04 11.72
CA VAL A 106 -8.44 -7.41 12.15
C VAL A 106 -9.36 -7.90 13.26
N GLN A 107 -9.69 -7.04 14.23
CA GLN A 107 -10.64 -7.36 15.30
C GLN A 107 -12.03 -7.68 14.74
N GLU A 108 -12.49 -6.93 13.73
CA GLU A 108 -13.79 -7.18 13.09
C GLU A 108 -13.80 -8.47 12.24
N VAL A 109 -12.68 -8.82 11.60
CA VAL A 109 -12.54 -10.08 10.85
C VAL A 109 -12.57 -11.31 11.77
N GLY A 110 -12.35 -11.14 13.08
CA GLY A 110 -12.48 -12.21 14.07
C GLY A 110 -11.42 -13.31 13.97
N MET A 111 -10.33 -13.05 13.23
CA MET A 111 -9.21 -13.98 13.08
C MET A 111 -8.02 -13.50 13.91
N ALA A 112 -7.41 -14.41 14.68
CA ALA A 112 -6.25 -14.07 15.51
C ALA A 112 -4.99 -13.72 14.70
N SER A 113 -4.90 -14.19 13.45
CA SER A 113 -3.80 -13.88 12.52
C SER A 113 -4.30 -13.99 11.07
N PRO A 114 -5.00 -12.98 10.55
CA PRO A 114 -5.53 -13.03 9.19
C PRO A 114 -4.43 -12.84 8.15
N TYR A 115 -4.65 -13.41 6.97
CA TYR A 115 -3.81 -13.12 5.82
C TYR A 115 -4.02 -11.68 5.36
N LEU A 116 -2.92 -10.97 5.04
CA LEU A 116 -2.93 -9.55 4.71
C LEU A 116 -3.91 -9.20 3.56
N GLY A 117 -4.01 -10.06 2.55
CA GLY A 117 -4.95 -9.86 1.45
C GLY A 117 -6.42 -9.96 1.85
N ASP A 118 -6.75 -10.74 2.88
CA ASP A 118 -8.13 -10.98 3.32
C ASP A 118 -8.61 -9.86 4.24
N THR A 119 -7.74 -9.33 5.09
CA THR A 119 -8.04 -8.15 5.88
C THR A 119 -8.17 -6.89 5.00
N VAL A 120 -7.36 -6.72 3.95
CA VAL A 120 -7.59 -5.63 2.98
C VAL A 120 -8.95 -5.78 2.30
N ARG A 121 -9.31 -6.98 1.81
CA ARG A 121 -10.64 -7.22 1.24
C ARG A 121 -11.77 -6.90 2.22
N ALA A 122 -11.64 -7.34 3.48
CA ALA A 122 -12.61 -7.05 4.52
C ALA A 122 -12.70 -5.54 4.82
N ALA A 123 -11.56 -4.84 4.92
CA ALA A 123 -11.49 -3.40 5.13
C ALA A 123 -12.36 -2.63 4.13
N PHE A 124 -12.36 -3.05 2.86
CA PHE A 124 -13.13 -2.38 1.82
C PHE A 124 -14.62 -2.76 1.76
N THR A 125 -15.06 -3.76 2.53
CA THR A 125 -16.49 -3.98 2.80
C THR A 125 -17.02 -3.01 3.86
N ILE A 126 -16.15 -2.52 4.73
CA ILE A 126 -16.52 -1.64 5.86
C ILE A 126 -16.07 -0.18 5.67
N ALA A 127 -15.21 0.11 4.69
CA ALA A 127 -14.71 1.46 4.40
C ALA A 127 -15.10 1.93 2.99
N GLN A 128 -15.41 3.22 2.88
CA GLN A 128 -15.70 3.87 1.61
C GLN A 128 -14.44 4.07 0.78
N ALA A 129 -13.33 4.47 1.41
CA ALA A 129 -12.06 4.73 0.74
C ALA A 129 -10.87 4.20 1.53
N ALA A 130 -9.77 3.95 0.83
CA ALA A 130 -8.46 3.77 1.44
C ALA A 130 -7.61 5.02 1.23
N LEU A 131 -6.94 5.47 2.29
CA LEU A 131 -5.94 6.52 2.26
C LEU A 131 -4.59 5.90 2.57
N VAL A 132 -3.65 6.00 1.63
CA VAL A 132 -2.28 5.53 1.80
C VAL A 132 -1.41 6.71 2.18
N LEU A 133 -0.92 6.72 3.42
CA LEU A 133 -0.03 7.71 3.95
C LEU A 133 1.43 7.26 3.79
N MET A 134 2.10 7.81 2.78
CA MET A 134 3.51 7.55 2.50
C MET A 134 4.39 8.64 3.13
N THR A 135 5.22 8.22 4.08
CA THR A 135 6.18 9.04 4.82
C THR A 135 7.60 8.48 4.66
N PRO A 136 8.66 9.31 4.84
CA PRO A 136 10.06 8.90 4.67
C PRO A 136 10.53 8.09 5.89
N ASP A 137 10.02 6.86 5.97
CA ASP A 137 10.23 5.98 7.12
C ASP A 137 11.51 5.16 7.00
N ASP A 138 11.81 4.68 5.80
CA ASP A 138 12.96 3.84 5.53
C ASP A 138 13.97 4.58 4.66
N ILE A 139 15.23 4.29 4.91
CA ILE A 139 16.37 4.76 4.13
C ILE A 139 16.84 3.60 3.26
N VAL A 140 16.93 3.82 1.94
CA VAL A 140 17.30 2.81 0.94
C VAL A 140 18.36 3.30 -0.02
N ARG A 141 19.01 2.37 -0.70
CA ARG A 141 19.98 2.67 -1.75
C ARG A 141 19.95 1.56 -2.80
N LEU A 142 20.02 1.93 -4.08
CA LEU A 142 20.19 0.96 -5.16
C LEU A 142 21.53 0.22 -5.00
N HIS A 143 21.55 -1.09 -5.28
CA HIS A 143 22.79 -1.86 -5.19
C HIS A 143 23.88 -1.21 -6.07
N PRO A 144 25.13 -1.02 -5.57
CA PRO A 144 26.14 -0.24 -6.29
C PRO A 144 26.46 -0.77 -7.69
N SER A 145 26.41 -2.09 -7.91
CA SER A 145 26.65 -2.67 -9.24
C SER A 145 25.53 -2.44 -10.25
N LEU A 146 24.36 -1.95 -9.80
CA LEU A 146 23.21 -1.63 -10.63
C LEU A 146 23.12 -0.13 -10.91
N GLN A 147 24.03 0.67 -10.37
CA GLN A 147 24.11 2.11 -10.62
C GLN A 147 24.63 2.34 -12.05
N GLY A 148 23.93 3.18 -12.81
CA GLY A 148 24.33 3.53 -14.17
C GLY A 148 25.57 4.43 -14.18
N SER A 149 26.20 4.58 -15.34
CA SER A 149 27.42 5.40 -15.49
C SER A 149 27.17 6.93 -15.55
N GLY A 150 25.95 7.41 -15.26
CA GLY A 150 25.54 8.81 -15.43
C GLY A 150 24.99 9.46 -14.14
N PRO A 151 24.57 10.73 -14.16
CA PRO A 151 23.84 11.32 -13.05
C PRO A 151 22.43 10.72 -12.98
N ASP A 152 22.25 9.67 -12.17
CA ASP A 152 20.94 9.08 -11.87
C ASP A 152 20.41 9.66 -10.54
N PRO A 153 19.18 10.20 -10.48
CA PRO A 153 18.55 10.56 -9.21
C PRO A 153 18.42 9.40 -8.21
N GLU A 154 18.51 8.13 -8.66
CA GLU A 154 18.62 6.94 -7.81
C GLU A 154 20.03 6.68 -7.26
N HIS A 155 21.02 7.52 -7.62
CA HIS A 155 22.35 7.44 -7.04
C HIS A 155 22.38 7.96 -5.61
N GLY A 156 22.84 7.10 -4.71
CA GLY A 156 22.97 7.40 -3.30
C GLY A 156 21.77 6.94 -2.48
N THR A 157 21.78 7.37 -1.24
CA THR A 157 20.77 6.97 -0.27
C THR A 157 19.52 7.84 -0.45
N GLN A 158 18.34 7.24 -0.40
CA GLN A 158 17.04 7.89 -0.56
C GLN A 158 16.08 7.47 0.54
N CYS A 159 15.04 8.28 0.79
CA CYS A 159 13.95 7.88 1.67
C CYS A 159 12.83 7.18 0.89
N GLN A 160 12.14 6.24 1.51
CA GLN A 160 10.93 5.61 0.98
C GLN A 160 9.92 5.31 2.09
N ALA A 161 8.67 5.04 1.70
CA ALA A 161 7.70 4.45 2.61
C ALA A 161 8.08 3.02 2.98
N ARG A 162 7.59 2.54 4.13
CA ARG A 162 7.78 1.16 4.59
C ARG A 162 7.33 0.16 3.51
N PRO A 163 8.05 -0.96 3.28
CA PRO A 163 7.62 -2.01 2.35
C PRO A 163 6.19 -2.51 2.59
N ASN A 164 5.77 -2.64 3.85
CA ASN A 164 4.40 -3.04 4.19
C ASN A 164 3.36 -2.06 3.63
N VAL A 165 3.61 -0.75 3.79
CA VAL A 165 2.74 0.31 3.25
C VAL A 165 2.66 0.22 1.73
N LEU A 166 3.79 0.01 1.05
CA LEU A 166 3.82 -0.14 -0.41
C LEU A 166 3.06 -1.38 -0.88
N PHE A 167 3.21 -2.51 -0.17
CA PHE A 167 2.52 -3.75 -0.49
C PHE A 167 1.00 -3.64 -0.29
N GLU A 168 0.57 -3.07 0.84
CA GLU A 168 -0.84 -2.81 1.16
C GLU A 168 -1.47 -1.80 0.18
N ALA A 169 -0.73 -0.75 -0.19
CA ALA A 169 -1.14 0.17 -1.23
C ALA A 169 -1.35 -0.55 -2.56
N GLY A 170 -0.44 -1.45 -2.94
CA GLY A 170 -0.58 -2.29 -4.13
C GLY A 170 -1.86 -3.15 -4.11
N MET A 171 -2.18 -3.76 -2.96
CA MET A 171 -3.43 -4.53 -2.81
C MET A 171 -4.67 -3.65 -2.85
N ALA A 172 -4.67 -2.52 -2.15
CA ALA A 172 -5.74 -1.53 -2.20
C ALA A 172 -6.01 -1.08 -3.64
N PHE A 173 -4.97 -0.83 -4.43
CA PHE A 173 -5.10 -0.51 -5.84
C PHE A 173 -5.60 -1.65 -6.71
N GLY A 174 -5.08 -2.87 -6.50
CA GLY A 174 -5.50 -4.03 -7.28
C GLY A 174 -6.98 -4.36 -7.10
N LEU A 175 -7.54 -4.03 -5.93
CA LEU A 175 -8.93 -4.33 -5.59
C LEU A 175 -9.88 -3.13 -5.80
N TYR A 176 -9.44 -1.90 -5.48
CA TYR A 176 -10.29 -0.70 -5.44
C TYR A 176 -9.57 0.57 -5.92
N PRO A 177 -9.17 0.63 -7.20
CA PRO A 177 -8.35 1.73 -7.71
C PRO A 177 -9.05 3.10 -7.65
N GLU A 178 -10.38 3.14 -7.83
CA GLU A 178 -11.16 4.39 -7.82
C GLU A 178 -11.42 4.96 -6.42
N ARG A 179 -11.16 4.16 -5.37
CA ARG A 179 -11.40 4.53 -3.97
C ARG A 179 -10.11 4.55 -3.15
N THR A 180 -8.96 4.52 -3.80
CA THR A 180 -7.63 4.57 -3.15
C THR A 180 -6.97 5.91 -3.40
N VAL A 181 -6.66 6.65 -2.32
CA VAL A 181 -6.04 7.98 -2.35
C VAL A 181 -4.61 7.89 -1.83
N LEU A 182 -3.65 8.35 -2.63
CA LEU A 182 -2.23 8.38 -2.26
C LEU A 182 -1.81 9.73 -1.71
N ILE A 183 -1.18 9.71 -0.54
CA ILE A 183 -0.59 10.87 0.12
C ILE A 183 0.92 10.67 0.21
N LYS A 184 1.69 11.62 -0.31
CA LYS A 184 3.14 11.72 -0.16
C LYS A 184 3.44 12.89 0.76
N MET A 185 4.01 12.60 1.93
CA MET A 185 4.54 13.62 2.85
C MET A 185 6.06 13.61 2.78
N GLY A 186 6.65 14.80 2.63
CA GLY A 186 8.10 14.96 2.57
C GLY A 186 8.73 14.44 1.29
N HIS A 187 10.03 14.13 1.38
CA HIS A 187 10.87 13.74 0.26
C HIS A 187 11.03 12.22 0.23
N LEU A 188 10.31 11.58 -0.69
CA LEU A 188 10.47 10.16 -1.02
C LEU A 188 11.10 10.03 -2.39
N ARG A 189 11.87 8.96 -2.60
CA ARG A 189 12.24 8.50 -3.94
C ARG A 189 10.98 8.45 -4.81
N ASP A 190 11.14 8.77 -6.07
CA ASP A 190 10.04 8.58 -6.99
C ASP A 190 9.82 7.08 -7.19
N PHE A 191 8.55 6.70 -7.15
CA PHE A 191 8.12 5.35 -7.40
C PHE A 191 7.44 5.40 -8.76
N SER A 192 8.26 5.30 -9.81
CA SER A 192 7.89 5.51 -11.22
C SER A 192 6.75 4.59 -11.70
N ASP A 193 6.46 3.50 -10.99
CA ASP A 193 5.60 2.41 -11.44
C ASP A 193 4.28 2.23 -10.67
N ILE A 194 3.75 3.24 -9.96
CA ILE A 194 2.34 3.18 -9.46
C ILE A 194 1.33 3.36 -10.63
N GLY A 195 1.66 2.87 -11.84
CA GLY A 195 0.76 2.85 -13.00
C GLY A 195 0.34 4.23 -13.50
N GLY A 196 1.20 5.25 -13.38
CA GLY A 196 0.89 6.63 -13.80
C GLY A 196 -0.17 7.33 -12.94
N ARG A 197 -0.47 6.82 -11.74
CA ARG A 197 -1.49 7.40 -10.86
C ARG A 197 -0.98 8.65 -10.16
N ASN A 198 -1.89 9.61 -9.99
CA ASN A 198 -1.62 10.89 -9.34
C ASN A 198 -1.66 10.72 -7.81
N TYR A 199 -0.63 11.22 -7.11
CA TYR A 199 -0.63 11.38 -5.66
C TYR A 199 -0.86 12.83 -5.25
N ILE A 200 -1.23 13.02 -3.99
CA ILE A 200 -1.25 14.32 -3.34
C ILE A 200 0.10 14.51 -2.65
N GLN A 201 0.90 15.46 -3.12
CA GLN A 201 1.98 16.00 -2.29
C GLN A 201 1.32 16.79 -1.16
N PHE A 202 1.46 16.31 0.06
CA PHE A 202 0.82 16.87 1.23
C PHE A 202 1.88 17.54 2.12
N ASP A 203 1.70 18.84 2.31
CA ASP A 203 2.60 19.74 3.03
C ASP A 203 1.89 20.48 4.18
N GLY A 204 0.62 20.12 4.46
CA GLY A 204 -0.21 20.78 5.47
C GLY A 204 -0.77 22.14 5.05
N SER A 205 -0.48 22.62 3.84
CA SER A 205 -1.05 23.86 3.32
C SER A 205 -2.55 23.74 3.01
N VAL A 206 -3.27 24.86 3.03
CA VAL A 206 -4.70 24.90 2.65
C VAL A 206 -4.93 24.26 1.27
N PRO A 207 -4.13 24.53 0.22
CA PRO A 207 -4.25 23.85 -1.06
C PRO A 207 -4.15 22.31 -0.98
N SER A 208 -3.22 21.75 -0.21
CA SER A 208 -3.08 20.29 -0.11
C SER A 208 -4.22 19.65 0.69
N ILE A 209 -4.75 20.33 1.71
CA ILE A 209 -5.95 19.92 2.44
C ILE A 209 -7.19 19.92 1.53
N LEU A 210 -7.40 20.98 0.75
CA LEU A 210 -8.52 21.07 -0.19
C LEU A 210 -8.42 19.98 -1.27
N LYS A 211 -7.21 19.69 -1.75
CA LYS A 211 -6.97 18.60 -2.72
C LYS A 211 -7.29 17.23 -2.10
N LEU A 212 -6.92 16.98 -0.84
CA LEU A 212 -7.28 15.77 -0.11
C LEU A 212 -8.80 15.62 0.01
N ARG A 213 -9.47 16.67 0.49
CA ARG A 213 -10.93 16.72 0.58
C ARG A 213 -11.59 16.39 -0.75
N GLN A 214 -11.17 17.02 -1.85
CA GLN A 214 -11.73 16.77 -3.16
C GLN A 214 -11.54 15.30 -3.60
N ARG A 215 -10.35 14.72 -3.37
CA ARG A 215 -10.07 13.32 -3.71
C ARG A 215 -10.92 12.35 -2.88
N LEU A 216 -11.12 12.61 -1.59
CA LEU A 216 -11.99 11.80 -0.74
C LEU A 216 -13.46 11.90 -1.17
N GLN A 217 -13.93 13.10 -1.54
CA GLN A 217 -15.27 13.27 -2.11
C GLN A 217 -15.44 12.51 -3.43
N THR A 218 -14.44 12.56 -4.31
CA THR A 218 -14.41 11.76 -5.56
C THR A 218 -14.42 10.26 -5.28
N ALA A 219 -13.75 9.80 -4.21
CA ALA A 219 -13.79 8.41 -3.74
C ALA A 219 -15.13 8.02 -3.10
N GLY A 220 -16.11 8.94 -3.03
CA GLY A 220 -17.45 8.72 -2.50
C GLY A 220 -17.61 9.03 -1.02
N CYS A 221 -16.61 9.64 -0.36
CA CYS A 221 -16.70 9.95 1.06
C CYS A 221 -17.65 11.13 1.33
N ALA A 222 -18.50 11.01 2.35
CA ALA A 222 -19.40 12.04 2.83
C ALA A 222 -18.67 13.07 3.73
N VAL A 223 -17.80 13.88 3.12
CA VAL A 223 -17.02 14.93 3.79
C VAL A 223 -17.93 16.09 4.23
N ARG A 224 -17.79 16.55 5.48
CA ARG A 224 -18.55 17.70 6.02
C ARG A 224 -18.33 18.96 5.18
N ALA A 225 -19.37 19.77 5.00
CA ALA A 225 -19.30 20.99 4.19
C ALA A 225 -18.75 22.23 4.93
N THR A 226 -18.49 22.13 6.24
CA THR A 226 -18.31 23.28 7.15
C THR A 226 -16.95 23.98 7.09
N GLY A 227 -15.96 23.44 6.35
CA GLY A 227 -14.65 24.08 6.14
C GLY A 227 -13.76 24.22 7.38
N GLU A 228 -14.13 23.59 8.49
CA GLU A 228 -13.41 23.62 9.76
C GLU A 228 -12.03 22.93 9.67
N ASP A 229 -11.83 22.08 8.67
CA ASP A 229 -10.62 21.29 8.40
C ASP A 229 -9.41 22.12 7.94
N PHE A 230 -9.64 23.31 7.37
CA PHE A 230 -8.57 24.22 6.92
C PHE A 230 -8.56 25.57 7.68
N ALA A 231 -9.32 25.70 8.76
CA ALA A 231 -9.35 26.91 9.59
C ALA A 231 -8.09 27.07 10.47
N ASP A 232 -7.48 25.95 10.85
CA ASP A 232 -6.25 25.89 11.64
C ASP A 232 -5.36 24.80 11.03
N THR A 233 -4.25 25.21 10.41
CA THR A 233 -3.31 24.30 9.74
C THR A 233 -2.00 24.14 10.51
N GLU A 234 -1.83 24.82 11.65
CA GLU A 234 -0.55 24.89 12.38
C GLU A 234 -0.08 23.49 12.81
N HIS A 235 -1.01 22.65 13.25
CA HIS A 235 -0.74 21.27 13.66
C HIS A 235 -0.32 20.34 12.52
N LEU A 236 -0.50 20.76 11.26
CA LEU A 236 -0.10 20.04 10.05
C LEU A 236 1.21 20.57 9.46
N GLN A 237 1.72 21.67 10.00
CA GLN A 237 2.99 22.28 9.64
C GLN A 237 4.11 21.69 10.52
N ASN A 238 5.35 21.72 10.02
CA ASN A 238 6.55 21.31 10.77
C ASN A 238 6.55 19.85 11.24
N LEU A 239 5.96 18.94 10.47
CA LEU A 239 6.07 17.50 10.75
C LEU A 239 7.47 17.01 10.39
N ASP A 240 8.00 16.08 11.19
CA ASP A 240 9.30 15.45 10.97
C ASP A 240 9.38 14.79 9.59
N ALA A 241 8.24 14.30 9.08
CA ALA A 241 8.13 13.77 7.72
C ALA A 241 8.66 14.76 6.66
N TYR A 242 8.48 16.07 6.85
CA TYR A 242 8.89 17.08 5.87
C TYR A 242 10.39 17.38 5.90
N THR A 243 11.06 17.09 7.01
CA THR A 243 12.49 17.40 7.22
C THR A 243 13.37 16.16 7.18
N ARG A 244 12.79 14.96 7.12
CA ARG A 244 13.55 13.72 6.93
C ARG A 244 14.12 13.65 5.52
N HIS A 245 15.43 13.53 5.46
CA HIS A 245 16.20 13.29 4.25
C HIS A 245 17.22 12.18 4.51
N ALA A 246 17.54 11.41 3.47
CA ALA A 246 18.67 10.50 3.54
C ALA A 246 19.96 11.33 3.67
N ALA A 247 20.80 10.95 4.62
CA ALA A 247 22.11 11.57 4.77
C ALA A 247 22.92 11.41 3.48
N ARG A 248 23.61 12.49 3.07
CA ARG A 248 24.50 12.52 1.90
C ARG A 248 25.76 11.70 2.14
#